data_AF-A0A023UBX5-F1
#
_entry.id   AF-A0A023UBX5-F1
#
_cell.length_a   1.000
_cell.length_b   1.000
_cell.length_c   1.000
_cell.angle_alpha   90.00
_cell.angle_beta   90.00
_cell.angle_gamma   90.00
#
_symmetry.space_group_name_H-M   'P 1'
#
loop_
_entity.id
_entity.type
_entity.pdbx_description
1 polymer ?
#
loop_
_entity_poly.entity_id
_entity_poly.type
_entity_poly.pdbx_seq_one_letter_code
_entity_poly.pdbx_strand_id
1 'polypeptide(L)'
;VEEAEVGMQQFVKLLSTECPSAESVLLVLKRFEALNLECLCLDRRYLEVAEMLEKEMFLLKDVYNEERGNPFIPRNLPPVAGRIVWIRSIFKKIDVPMQALKLRQCVLSHKKAQRTVRYYNYMNGIICHYEMAYHKAWFDYVEEVRCLLNAPVMTINKDEALYTVNLDRAILQLISETEWMWKLHLEVPNMAAT
;
A
#
# COMPACT_ATOMS: atom_id res chain seq x y z
N VAL A 1 -7.32 38.51 -23.71
CA VAL A 1 -6.28 37.78 -22.93
C VAL A 1 -6.86 37.38 -21.58
N GLU A 2 -7.33 38.34 -20.79
CA GLU A 2 -7.97 38.10 -19.48
C GLU A 2 -9.15 37.10 -19.53
N GLU A 3 -10.05 37.21 -20.52
CA GLU A 3 -11.15 36.26 -20.72
C GLU A 3 -10.67 34.82 -20.98
N ALA A 4 -9.56 34.65 -21.70
CA ALA A 4 -8.97 33.34 -21.97
C ALA A 4 -8.28 32.74 -20.73
N GLU A 5 -7.63 33.57 -19.91
CA GLU A 5 -7.03 33.15 -18.64
C GLU A 5 -8.11 32.68 -17.65
N VAL A 6 -9.19 33.44 -17.52
CA VAL A 6 -10.35 33.05 -16.70
C VAL A 6 -10.98 31.76 -17.22
N GLY A 7 -11.14 31.62 -18.54
CA GLY A 7 -11.62 30.40 -19.18
C GLY A 7 -10.75 29.18 -18.85
N MET A 8 -9.42 29.32 -18.91
CA MET A 8 -8.49 28.24 -18.55
C MET A 8 -8.56 27.88 -17.07
N GLN A 9 -8.63 28.86 -16.17
CA GLN A 9 -8.81 28.59 -14.73
C GLN A 9 -10.11 27.84 -14.43
N GLN A 10 -11.20 28.20 -15.11
CA GLN A 10 -12.49 27.52 -14.99
C GLN A 10 -12.43 26.09 -15.54
N PHE A 11 -11.73 25.88 -16.65
CA PHE A 11 -11.54 24.56 -17.23
C PHE A 11 -10.74 23.64 -16.31
N VAL A 12 -9.62 24.10 -15.74
CA VAL A 12 -8.84 23.34 -14.74
C VAL A 12 -9.71 22.99 -13.53
N LYS A 13 -10.53 23.93 -13.06
CA LYS A 13 -11.46 23.69 -11.95
C LYS A 13 -12.48 22.61 -12.29
N LEU A 14 -13.09 22.67 -13.47
CA LEU A 14 -14.08 21.69 -13.92
C LEU A 14 -13.48 20.29 -13.93
N LEU A 15 -12.33 20.12 -14.61
CA LEU A 15 -11.63 18.83 -14.68
C LEU A 15 -11.24 18.29 -13.30
N SER A 16 -10.80 19.17 -12.39
CA SER A 16 -10.46 18.78 -11.02
C SER A 16 -11.68 18.32 -10.22
N THR A 17 -12.87 18.83 -10.53
CA THR A 17 -14.12 18.50 -9.82
C THR A 17 -14.74 17.19 -10.33
N GLU A 18 -14.53 16.87 -11.62
CA GLU A 18 -15.00 15.61 -12.22
C GLU A 18 -14.16 14.39 -11.82
N CYS A 19 -12.94 14.62 -11.32
CA CYS A 19 -12.05 13.54 -10.89
C CYS A 19 -12.48 12.95 -9.54
N PRO A 20 -12.57 11.61 -9.42
CA PRO A 20 -13.06 10.96 -8.19
C PRO A 20 -12.01 10.83 -7.09
N SER A 21 -10.71 11.01 -7.40
CA SER A 21 -9.63 10.79 -6.44
C SER A 21 -8.53 11.85 -6.48
N ALA A 22 -7.83 12.02 -5.36
CA ALA A 22 -6.72 12.95 -5.20
C ALA A 22 -5.59 12.65 -6.21
N GLU A 23 -5.31 11.36 -6.45
CA GLU A 23 -4.34 10.93 -7.48
C GLU A 23 -4.76 11.35 -8.89
N SER A 24 -6.04 11.22 -9.24
CA SER A 24 -6.56 11.62 -10.55
C SER A 24 -6.46 13.14 -10.74
N VAL A 25 -6.84 13.92 -9.73
CA VAL A 25 -6.70 15.39 -9.75
C VAL A 25 -5.23 15.78 -9.92
N LEU A 26 -4.32 15.13 -9.21
CA LEU A 26 -2.88 15.40 -9.33
C LEU A 26 -2.33 15.13 -10.73
N LEU A 27 -2.80 14.07 -11.41
CA LEU A 27 -2.40 13.80 -12.80
C LEU A 27 -2.82 14.94 -13.73
N VAL A 28 -4.03 15.47 -13.53
CA VAL A 28 -4.51 16.64 -14.29
C VAL A 28 -3.66 17.86 -13.97
N LEU A 29 -3.44 18.18 -12.69
CA LEU A 29 -2.65 19.35 -12.28
C LEU A 29 -1.21 19.30 -12.81
N LYS A 30 -0.56 18.13 -12.79
CA LYS A 30 0.78 17.95 -13.37
C LYS A 30 0.83 18.24 -14.86
N ARG A 31 -0.24 17.95 -15.62
CA ARG A 31 -0.31 18.30 -17.05
C ARG A 31 -0.40 19.80 -17.27
N PHE A 32 -1.17 20.51 -16.44
CA PHE A 32 -1.27 21.96 -16.50
C PHE A 32 -0.02 22.68 -15.98
N GLU A 33 0.69 22.08 -15.02
CA GLU A 33 1.98 22.58 -14.56
C GLU A 33 3.02 22.62 -15.69
N ALA A 34 3.01 21.63 -16.60
CA ALA A 34 3.90 21.60 -17.76
C ALA A 34 3.70 22.77 -18.73
N LEU A 35 2.56 23.47 -18.68
CA LEU A 35 2.30 24.66 -19.50
C LEU A 35 2.99 25.91 -18.94
N ASN A 36 3.43 25.88 -17.68
CA ASN A 36 4.14 26.97 -17.00
C ASN A 36 3.41 28.34 -17.06
N LEU A 37 2.10 28.32 -16.89
CA LEU A 37 1.25 29.51 -16.91
C LEU A 37 0.92 29.97 -15.47
N GLU A 38 1.48 31.11 -15.06
CA GLU A 38 1.28 31.66 -13.71
C GLU A 38 -0.19 31.99 -13.42
N CYS A 39 -0.96 32.39 -14.44
CA CYS A 39 -2.37 32.74 -14.33
C CYS A 39 -3.25 31.55 -13.87
N LEU A 40 -2.78 30.31 -13.88
CA LEU A 40 -3.59 29.15 -13.50
C LEU A 40 -3.77 29.00 -11.98
N CYS A 41 -2.97 29.70 -11.16
CA CYS A 41 -3.05 29.67 -9.69
C CYS A 41 -3.11 28.22 -9.13
N LEU A 42 -2.24 27.33 -9.65
CA LEU A 42 -2.30 25.89 -9.38
C LEU A 42 -2.17 25.55 -7.89
N ASP A 43 -1.45 26.35 -7.11
CA ASP A 43 -1.28 26.14 -5.66
C ASP A 43 -2.61 26.04 -4.90
N ARG A 44 -3.61 26.82 -5.31
CA ARG A 44 -4.97 26.74 -4.73
C ARG A 44 -5.59 25.36 -4.99
N ARG A 45 -5.35 24.77 -6.16
CA ARG A 45 -5.88 23.44 -6.54
C ARG A 45 -5.13 22.32 -5.83
N TYR A 46 -3.81 22.45 -5.66
CA TYR A 46 -3.04 21.52 -4.82
C TYR A 46 -3.49 21.56 -3.35
N LEU A 47 -3.94 22.71 -2.85
CA LEU A 47 -4.53 22.77 -1.51
C LEU A 47 -5.86 21.99 -1.42
N GLU A 48 -6.71 22.09 -2.45
CA GLU A 48 -7.94 21.28 -2.56
C GLU A 48 -7.62 19.77 -2.62
N VAL A 49 -6.54 19.38 -3.31
CA VAL A 49 -6.03 18.00 -3.30
C VAL A 49 -5.64 17.55 -1.89
N ALA A 50 -4.97 18.41 -1.09
CA ALA A 50 -4.61 18.06 0.28
C ALA A 50 -5.83 17.81 1.18
N GLU A 51 -6.91 18.57 0.98
CA GLU A 51 -8.19 18.34 1.69
C GLU A 51 -8.89 17.07 1.20
N MET A 52 -8.86 16.79 -0.10
CA MET A 52 -9.41 15.57 -0.69
C MET A 52 -8.67 14.33 -0.17
N LEU A 53 -7.34 14.38 -0.14
CA LEU A 53 -6.50 13.31 0.40
C LEU A 53 -6.79 13.07 1.88
N GLU A 54 -7.08 14.10 2.67
CA GLU A 54 -7.49 13.93 4.07
C GLU A 54 -8.76 13.07 4.17
N LYS A 55 -9.78 13.37 3.36
CA LYS A 55 -11.03 12.60 3.31
C LYS A 55 -10.79 11.15 2.87
N GLU A 56 -9.97 10.94 1.85
CA GLU A 56 -9.61 9.60 1.39
C GLU A 56 -8.88 8.80 2.47
N MET A 57 -7.97 9.42 3.22
CA MET A 57 -7.28 8.76 4.34
C MET A 57 -8.26 8.32 5.44
N PHE A 58 -9.33 9.09 5.72
CA PHE A 58 -10.36 8.66 6.67
C PHE A 58 -11.09 7.41 6.18
N LEU A 59 -11.49 7.38 4.91
CA LEU A 59 -12.13 6.21 4.30
C LEU A 59 -11.19 4.98 4.34
N LEU A 60 -9.92 5.18 4.01
CA LEU A 60 -8.92 4.11 4.05
C LEU A 60 -8.64 3.62 5.48
N LYS A 61 -8.71 4.50 6.49
CA LYS A 61 -8.65 4.09 7.89
C LYS A 61 -9.83 3.19 8.24
N ASP A 62 -11.03 3.50 7.78
CA ASP A 62 -12.21 2.70 8.08
C ASP A 62 -12.13 1.33 7.40
N VAL A 63 -11.75 1.27 6.12
CA VAL A 63 -11.42 0.02 5.41
C VAL A 63 -10.36 -0.79 6.17
N TYR A 64 -9.30 -0.14 6.64
CA TYR A 64 -8.28 -0.82 7.44
C TYR A 64 -8.89 -1.42 8.72
N ASN A 65 -9.71 -0.69 9.47
CA ASN A 65 -10.27 -1.19 10.72
C ASN A 65 -11.25 -2.35 10.51
N GLU A 66 -12.04 -2.30 9.45
CA GLU A 66 -13.02 -3.35 9.11
C GLU A 66 -12.33 -4.62 8.60
N GLU A 67 -11.34 -4.47 7.73
CA GLU A 67 -10.76 -5.61 7.00
C GLU A 67 -9.45 -6.15 7.61
N ARG A 68 -8.76 -5.42 8.51
CA ARG A 68 -7.42 -5.82 9.02
C ARG A 68 -7.31 -7.24 9.58
N GLY A 69 -8.40 -7.79 10.12
CA GLY A 69 -8.47 -9.15 10.64
C GLY A 69 -8.50 -10.21 9.54
N ASN A 70 -9.26 -9.95 8.47
CA ASN A 70 -9.39 -10.83 7.33
C ASN A 70 -9.43 -10.01 6.02
N PRO A 71 -8.28 -9.47 5.59
CA PRO A 71 -8.24 -8.62 4.42
C PRO A 71 -8.50 -9.44 3.17
N PHE A 72 -9.01 -8.78 2.12
CA PHE A 72 -9.12 -9.44 0.83
C PHE A 72 -7.72 -9.75 0.27
N ILE A 73 -7.41 -11.05 0.17
CA ILE A 73 -6.16 -11.55 -0.39
C ILE A 73 -6.45 -12.15 -1.77
N PRO A 74 -5.80 -11.69 -2.85
CA PRO A 74 -6.00 -12.27 -4.16
C PRO A 74 -5.60 -13.75 -4.19
N ARG A 75 -6.24 -14.52 -5.08
CA ARG A 75 -5.88 -15.93 -5.31
C ARG A 75 -4.39 -16.05 -5.66
N ASN A 76 -3.76 -17.11 -5.17
CA ASN A 76 -2.33 -17.43 -5.33
C ASN A 76 -1.36 -16.58 -4.48
N LEU A 77 -1.85 -15.69 -3.62
CA LEU A 77 -1.00 -15.11 -2.58
C LEU A 77 -1.06 -15.96 -1.31
N PRO A 78 0.10 -16.28 -0.71
CA PRO A 78 0.15 -16.86 0.62
C PRO A 78 -0.44 -15.93 1.68
N PRO A 79 -0.87 -16.46 2.83
CA PRO A 79 -1.63 -15.70 3.81
C PRO A 79 -0.86 -14.51 4.41
N VAL A 80 0.41 -14.65 4.80
CA VAL A 80 1.16 -13.54 5.40
C VAL A 80 1.57 -12.51 4.35
N ALA A 81 2.14 -12.98 3.23
CA ALA A 81 2.49 -12.11 2.10
C ALA A 81 1.28 -11.33 1.57
N GLY A 82 0.10 -11.96 1.49
CA GLY A 82 -1.15 -11.35 1.09
C GLY A 82 -1.57 -10.18 1.99
N ARG A 83 -1.44 -10.33 3.31
CA ARG A 83 -1.72 -9.27 4.28
C ARG A 83 -0.76 -8.09 4.13
N ILE A 84 0.53 -8.37 3.91
CA ILE A 84 1.54 -7.33 3.67
C ILE A 84 1.27 -6.59 2.35
N VAL A 85 0.93 -7.30 1.28
CA VAL A 85 0.54 -6.68 -0.01
C VAL A 85 -0.69 -5.80 0.17
N TRP A 86 -1.70 -6.27 0.91
CA TRP A 86 -2.91 -5.50 1.18
C TRP A 86 -2.60 -4.19 1.92
N ILE A 87 -1.85 -4.24 3.03
CA ILE A 87 -1.54 -3.02 3.79
C ILE A 87 -0.68 -2.04 2.98
N ARG A 88 0.28 -2.54 2.19
CA ARG A 88 1.10 -1.72 1.29
C ARG A 88 0.27 -1.10 0.16
N SER A 89 -0.79 -1.77 -0.29
CA SER A 89 -1.71 -1.20 -1.27
C SER A 89 -2.46 0.02 -0.72
N ILE A 90 -2.87 -0.02 0.56
CA ILE A 90 -3.47 1.12 1.27
C ILE A 90 -2.45 2.24 1.40
N PHE A 91 -1.22 1.91 1.82
CA PHE A 91 -0.14 2.89 1.92
C PHE A 91 0.13 3.59 0.60
N LYS A 92 0.24 2.83 -0.50
CA LYS A 92 0.51 3.39 -1.83
C LYS A 92 -0.53 4.43 -2.26
N LYS A 93 -1.82 4.19 -2.00
CA LYS A 93 -2.90 5.13 -2.32
C LYS A 93 -2.73 6.48 -1.59
N ILE A 94 -2.16 6.46 -0.39
CA ILE A 94 -1.94 7.67 0.41
C ILE A 94 -0.58 8.31 0.08
N ASP A 95 0.45 7.50 -0.13
CA ASP A 95 1.81 7.98 -0.30
C ASP A 95 2.00 8.68 -1.65
N VAL A 96 1.49 8.12 -2.75
CA VAL A 96 1.58 8.72 -4.09
C VAL A 96 1.14 10.20 -4.11
N PRO A 97 -0.06 10.57 -3.63
CA PRO A 97 -0.47 11.96 -3.61
C PRO A 97 0.31 12.80 -2.60
N MET A 98 0.71 12.22 -1.46
CA MET A 98 1.54 12.93 -0.47
C MET A 98 2.93 13.28 -1.01
N GLN A 99 3.59 12.40 -1.77
CA GLN A 99 4.88 12.69 -2.40
C GLN A 99 4.78 13.84 -3.41
N ALA A 100 3.67 13.92 -4.17
CA ALA A 100 3.45 15.05 -5.06
C ALA A 100 3.25 16.37 -4.30
N LEU A 101 2.52 16.35 -3.18
CA LEU A 101 2.30 17.52 -2.32
C LEU A 101 3.60 17.98 -1.63
N LYS A 102 4.51 17.06 -1.28
CA LYS A 102 5.82 17.37 -0.69
C LYS A 102 6.68 18.30 -1.53
N LEU A 103 6.55 18.25 -2.86
CA LEU A 103 7.28 19.13 -3.78
C LEU A 103 6.81 20.60 -3.72
N ARG A 104 5.63 20.86 -3.16
CA ARG A 104 5.00 22.19 -3.12
C ARG A 104 5.02 22.77 -1.70
N GLN A 105 6.14 23.35 -1.30
CA GLN A 105 6.30 23.90 0.05
C GLN A 105 5.28 25.00 0.41
N CYS A 106 4.88 25.83 -0.55
CA CYS A 106 3.86 26.86 -0.33
C CYS A 106 2.53 26.24 0.13
N VAL A 107 2.09 25.17 -0.53
CA VAL A 107 0.87 24.44 -0.18
C VAL A 107 1.01 23.79 1.20
N LEU A 108 2.15 23.17 1.49
CA LEU A 108 2.40 22.53 2.78
C LEU A 108 2.44 23.52 3.95
N SER A 109 2.84 24.77 3.72
CA SER A 109 2.83 25.80 4.77
C SER A 109 1.42 26.14 5.26
N HIS A 110 0.39 25.85 4.45
CA HIS A 110 -1.00 26.15 4.77
C HIS A 110 -1.52 25.26 5.92
N LYS A 111 -2.28 25.85 6.85
CA LYS A 111 -2.83 25.15 8.03
C LYS A 111 -3.62 23.87 7.67
N LYS A 112 -4.38 23.92 6.58
CA LYS A 112 -5.15 22.76 6.08
C LYS A 112 -4.23 21.62 5.64
N ALA A 113 -3.20 21.90 4.84
CA ALA A 113 -2.25 20.88 4.39
C ALA A 113 -1.43 20.32 5.57
N GLN A 114 -1.07 21.14 6.55
CA GLN A 114 -0.40 20.68 7.78
C GLN A 114 -1.24 19.65 8.56
N ARG A 115 -2.56 19.80 8.58
CA ARG A 115 -3.46 18.81 9.16
C ARG A 115 -3.41 17.49 8.40
N THR A 116 -3.47 17.53 7.06
CA THR A 116 -3.30 16.35 6.19
C THR A 116 -1.96 15.65 6.45
N VAL A 117 -0.86 16.39 6.55
CA VAL A 117 0.48 15.82 6.83
C VAL A 117 0.55 15.12 8.19
N ARG A 118 -0.01 15.73 9.24
CA ARG A 118 -0.06 15.10 10.57
C ARG A 118 -0.84 13.78 10.54
N TYR A 119 -1.97 13.76 9.83
CA TYR A 119 -2.78 12.56 9.71
C TYR A 119 -2.10 11.47 8.87
N TYR A 120 -1.40 11.87 7.80
CA TYR A 120 -0.54 10.96 7.03
C TYR A 120 0.53 10.29 7.89
N ASN A 121 1.24 11.06 8.72
CA ASN A 121 2.26 10.49 9.62
C ASN A 121 1.66 9.50 10.62
N TYR A 122 0.48 9.82 11.15
CA TYR A 122 -0.27 8.91 12.02
C TYR A 122 -0.66 7.61 11.31
N MET A 123 -1.25 7.71 10.11
CA MET A 123 -1.60 6.56 9.27
C MET A 123 -0.38 5.72 8.90
N ASN A 124 0.73 6.37 8.54
CA ASN A 124 1.98 5.68 8.22
C ASN A 124 2.49 4.86 9.41
N GLY A 125 2.40 5.40 10.63
CA GLY A 125 2.75 4.65 11.84
C GLY A 125 1.92 3.38 12.03
N ILE A 126 0.61 3.46 11.78
CA ILE A 126 -0.30 2.30 11.86
C ILE A 126 0.08 1.24 10.82
N ILE A 127 0.27 1.67 9.58
CA ILE A 127 0.60 0.79 8.44
C ILE A 127 1.94 0.09 8.70
N CYS A 128 2.98 0.85 9.10
CA CYS A 128 4.29 0.29 9.43
C CYS A 128 4.19 -0.74 10.57
N HIS A 129 3.44 -0.41 11.63
CA HIS A 129 3.26 -1.34 12.75
C HIS A 129 2.58 -2.64 12.32
N TYR A 130 1.54 -2.57 11.48
CA TYR A 130 0.88 -3.76 10.95
C TYR A 130 1.83 -4.63 10.13
N GLU A 131 2.57 -4.03 9.19
CA GLU A 131 3.54 -4.75 8.37
C GLU A 131 4.63 -5.42 9.22
N MET A 132 5.21 -4.69 10.16
CA MET A 132 6.24 -5.22 11.07
C MET A 132 5.70 -6.37 11.94
N ALA A 133 4.47 -6.27 12.45
CA ALA A 133 3.89 -7.31 13.29
C ALA A 133 3.71 -8.63 12.53
N TYR A 134 3.20 -8.58 11.30
CA TYR A 134 3.00 -9.78 10.48
C TYR A 134 4.31 -10.33 9.91
N HIS A 135 5.25 -9.46 9.53
CA HIS A 135 6.58 -9.89 9.11
C HIS A 135 7.33 -10.59 10.24
N LYS A 136 7.25 -10.06 11.48
CA LYS A 136 7.81 -10.72 12.66
C LYS A 136 7.14 -12.06 12.97
N ALA A 137 5.80 -12.12 12.94
CA ALA A 137 5.09 -13.37 13.16
C ALA A 137 5.47 -14.44 12.12
N TRP A 138 5.74 -14.04 10.88
CA TRP A 138 6.26 -14.95 9.86
C TRP A 138 7.67 -15.46 10.18
N PHE A 139 8.57 -14.60 10.66
CA PHE A 139 9.90 -15.02 11.14
C PHE A 139 9.79 -16.11 12.21
N ASP A 140 8.91 -15.91 13.19
CA ASP A 140 8.68 -16.89 14.26
C ASP A 140 8.09 -18.20 13.69
N TYR A 141 7.17 -18.12 12.72
CA TYR A 141 6.59 -19.28 12.03
C TYR A 141 7.61 -20.09 11.22
N VAL A 142 8.61 -19.44 10.61
CA VAL A 142 9.68 -20.15 9.88
C VAL A 142 10.41 -21.14 10.80
N GLU A 143 10.69 -20.74 12.04
CA GLU A 143 11.35 -21.60 13.03
C GLU A 143 10.50 -22.79 13.46
N GLU A 144 9.17 -22.63 13.51
CA GLU A 144 8.24 -23.72 13.82
C GLU A 144 8.19 -24.75 12.68
N VAL A 145 8.14 -24.29 11.42
CA VAL A 145 8.13 -25.18 10.24
C VAL A 145 9.42 -25.98 10.12
N ARG A 146 10.55 -25.48 10.64
CA ARG A 146 11.80 -26.25 10.72
C ARG A 146 11.61 -27.61 11.40
N CYS A 147 10.80 -27.67 12.46
CA CYS A 147 10.55 -28.92 13.17
C CYS A 147 9.88 -29.97 12.26
N LEU A 148 9.06 -29.53 11.30
CA LEU A 148 8.39 -30.40 10.33
C LEU A 148 9.36 -31.00 9.30
N LEU A 149 10.48 -30.33 9.02
CA LEU A 149 11.51 -30.84 8.09
C LEU A 149 12.23 -32.08 8.64
N ASN A 150 12.17 -32.32 9.95
CA ASN A 150 12.74 -33.53 10.56
C ASN A 150 11.85 -34.77 10.35
N ALA A 151 10.63 -34.61 9.83
CA ALA A 151 9.75 -35.73 9.54
C ALA A 151 10.25 -36.53 8.31
N PRO A 152 10.06 -37.86 8.28
CA PRO A 152 10.44 -38.67 7.13
C PRO A 152 9.63 -38.25 5.90
N VAL A 153 10.31 -37.99 4.78
CA VAL A 153 9.70 -37.51 3.53
C VAL A 153 8.84 -38.58 2.85
N MET A 154 9.17 -39.85 3.03
CA MET A 154 8.37 -40.97 2.52
C MET A 154 7.82 -41.78 3.68
N THR A 155 6.52 -42.00 3.67
CA THR A 155 5.82 -42.87 4.62
C THR A 155 5.06 -43.94 3.87
N ILE A 156 4.91 -45.12 4.49
CA ILE A 156 4.10 -46.19 3.92
C ILE A 156 2.70 -46.06 4.49
N ASN A 157 1.69 -45.90 3.62
CA ASN A 157 0.30 -46.01 4.04
C ASN A 157 0.00 -47.49 4.32
N LYS A 158 -0.21 -47.84 5.60
CA LYS A 158 -0.37 -49.24 6.03
C LYS A 158 -1.62 -49.91 5.45
N ASP A 159 -2.62 -49.13 5.07
CA ASP A 159 -3.89 -49.65 4.55
C ASP A 159 -3.81 -49.94 3.03
N GLU A 160 -2.96 -49.21 2.30
CA GLU A 160 -2.87 -49.31 0.83
C GLU A 160 -1.55 -49.95 0.34
N ALA A 161 -0.58 -50.17 1.24
CA ALA A 161 0.78 -50.61 0.93
C ALA A 161 1.49 -49.75 -0.14
N LEU A 162 1.10 -48.48 -0.25
CA LEU A 162 1.68 -47.49 -1.15
C LEU A 162 2.59 -46.53 -0.40
N TYR A 163 3.65 -46.08 -1.07
CA TYR A 163 4.50 -45.00 -0.60
C TYR A 163 3.78 -43.66 -0.83
N THR A 164 3.61 -42.88 0.23
CA THR A 164 3.10 -41.52 0.17
C THR A 164 4.20 -40.54 0.52
N VAL A 165 4.18 -39.37 -0.14
CA VAL A 165 5.09 -38.27 0.18
C VAL A 165 4.49 -37.49 1.34
N ASN A 166 5.20 -37.48 2.47
CA ASN A 166 4.85 -36.77 3.68
C ASN A 166 5.44 -35.35 3.66
N LEU A 167 4.98 -34.55 2.68
CA LEU A 167 5.33 -33.13 2.60
C LEU A 167 4.19 -32.30 3.18
N ASP A 168 4.44 -31.67 4.33
CA ASP A 168 3.46 -30.80 4.95
C ASP A 168 3.19 -29.57 4.06
N ARG A 169 1.91 -29.18 3.96
CA ARG A 169 1.50 -27.97 3.23
C ARG A 169 2.14 -26.70 3.79
N ALA A 170 2.48 -26.69 5.07
CA ALA A 170 3.23 -25.61 5.73
C ALA A 170 4.58 -25.33 5.03
N ILE A 171 5.26 -26.37 4.55
CA ILE A 171 6.54 -26.22 3.85
C ILE A 171 6.33 -25.54 2.49
N LEU A 172 5.32 -25.97 1.73
CA LEU A 172 4.98 -25.36 0.44
C LEU A 172 4.53 -23.90 0.60
N GLN A 173 3.79 -23.61 1.66
CA GLN A 173 3.40 -22.24 2.01
C GLN A 173 4.63 -21.39 2.34
N LEU A 174 5.56 -21.90 3.15
CA LEU A 174 6.79 -21.20 3.52
C LEU A 174 7.65 -20.86 2.29
N ILE A 175 7.83 -21.80 1.36
CA ILE A 175 8.57 -21.57 0.10
C ILE A 175 7.92 -20.43 -0.67
N SER A 176 6.59 -20.49 -0.83
CA SER A 176 5.84 -19.45 -1.53
C SER A 176 5.96 -18.09 -0.82
N GLU A 177 5.85 -18.05 0.51
CA GLU A 177 6.00 -16.82 1.29
C GLU A 177 7.38 -16.22 1.16
N THR A 178 8.42 -17.04 1.19
CA THR A 178 9.81 -16.60 1.02
C THR A 178 10.01 -15.90 -0.32
N GLU A 179 9.52 -16.48 -1.42
CA GLU A 179 9.58 -15.85 -2.74
C GLU A 179 8.88 -14.49 -2.76
N TRP A 180 7.74 -14.37 -2.09
CA TRP A 180 7.01 -13.12 -1.98
C TRP A 180 7.75 -12.10 -1.10
N MET A 181 8.38 -12.51 0.01
CA MET A 181 9.17 -11.60 0.85
C MET A 181 10.34 -10.99 0.07
N TRP A 182 11.02 -11.78 -0.77
CA TRP A 182 12.03 -11.25 -1.69
C TRP A 182 11.46 -10.24 -2.69
N LYS A 183 10.32 -10.57 -3.33
CA LYS A 183 9.62 -9.64 -4.25
C LYS A 183 9.16 -8.35 -3.54
N LEU A 184 8.87 -8.43 -2.25
CA LEU A 184 8.49 -7.30 -1.40
C LEU A 184 9.70 -6.56 -0.82
N HIS A 185 10.93 -6.96 -1.15
CA HIS A 185 12.16 -6.37 -0.60
C HIS A 185 12.20 -6.39 0.93
N LEU A 186 11.67 -7.45 1.53
CA LEU A 186 11.73 -7.70 2.96
C LEU A 186 12.86 -8.66 3.30
N GLU A 187 13.38 -8.54 4.51
CA GLU A 187 14.38 -9.48 5.03
C GLU A 187 13.77 -10.88 5.14
N VAL A 188 14.58 -11.87 4.81
CA VAL A 188 14.23 -13.29 4.84
C VAL A 188 15.18 -13.98 5.81
N PRO A 189 14.69 -14.82 6.74
CA PRO A 189 15.55 -15.58 7.63
C PRO A 189 16.52 -16.44 6.83
N ASN A 190 17.78 -16.56 7.27
CA ASN A 190 18.81 -17.36 6.58
C ASN A 190 18.34 -18.79 6.25
N MET A 191 17.47 -19.34 7.09
CA MET A 191 16.90 -20.68 6.93
C MET A 191 15.95 -20.83 5.74
N ALA A 192 15.25 -19.75 5.39
CA ALA A 192 14.37 -19.71 4.23
C ALA A 192 15.11 -19.20 2.97
N ALA A 193 16.36 -18.73 3.11
CA ALA A 193 17.09 -18.09 2.03
C ALA A 193 17.89 -19.06 1.12
N THR A 194 17.86 -20.36 1.39
CA THR A 194 18.57 -21.42 0.63
C THR A 194 17.69 -22.05 -0.43
#